data_AF-A0A963K184-F1
#
_entry.id   AF-A0A963K184-F1
#
_cell.length_a   1.000
_cell.length_b   1.000
_cell.length_c   1.000
_cell.angle_alpha   90.00
_cell.angle_beta   90.00
_cell.angle_gamma   90.00
#
_symmetry.space_group_name_H-M   'P 1'
#
loop_
_entity.id
_entity.type
_entity.pdbx_description
1 polymer ?
#
loop_
_entity_poly.entity_id
_entity_poly.type
_entity_poly.pdbx_seq_one_letter_code
_entity_poly.pdbx_strand_id
1 'polypeptide(L)'
;MSLPLPTVASPQPPQSSDGRDEPWLARLRAAAVRHADPSVNDRLETCLGQRENRDLLAAVFGFSPFLADCLTTDPAIVADFAERGAAAIVEEELARIDALPFDRNRLLPGLRQARRRIAAAVGLADLAGRFDLDQVTRSLSRLADHAAEAVLATFLAESAKRGEIELADTEQPTRDCGIFIVGMGKLG
;
A
#
# COMPACT_ATOMS: atom_id res chain seq x y z
N MET A 1 -1.41 -46.40 1.55
CA MET A 1 -0.09 -45.74 1.46
C MET A 1 -0.30 -44.36 0.90
N SER A 2 -0.45 -43.35 1.75
CA SER A 2 -0.58 -41.95 1.32
C SER A 2 0.81 -41.34 1.17
N LEU A 3 1.13 -40.86 -0.02
CA LEU A 3 2.35 -40.11 -0.28
C LEU A 3 2.25 -38.73 0.39
N PRO A 4 3.29 -38.24 1.09
CA PRO A 4 3.26 -36.91 1.68
C PRO A 4 3.34 -35.85 0.59
N LEU A 5 2.60 -34.74 0.77
CA LEU A 5 2.70 -33.55 -0.08
C LEU A 5 4.10 -32.93 0.06
N PRO A 6 4.69 -32.42 -1.04
CA PRO A 6 5.98 -31.75 -0.97
C PRO A 6 5.86 -30.46 -0.14
N THR A 7 6.66 -30.36 0.91
CA THR A 7 6.84 -29.12 1.68
C THR A 7 7.56 -28.12 0.79
N VAL A 8 6.83 -27.13 0.26
CA VAL A 8 7.44 -25.99 -0.41
C VAL A 8 8.18 -25.18 0.65
N ALA A 9 9.51 -25.17 0.58
CA ALA A 9 10.32 -24.33 1.44
C ALA A 9 9.93 -22.86 1.21
N SER A 10 9.65 -22.13 2.29
CA SER A 10 9.48 -20.69 2.25
C SER A 10 10.68 -20.05 1.55
N PRO A 11 10.50 -19.06 0.67
CA PRO A 11 11.61 -18.41 -0.01
C PRO A 11 12.56 -17.82 1.03
N GLN A 12 13.76 -18.37 1.13
CA GLN A 12 14.82 -17.79 1.95
C GLN A 12 15.31 -16.51 1.27
N PRO A 13 15.41 -15.38 1.99
CA PRO A 13 16.01 -14.18 1.43
C PRO A 13 17.45 -14.50 0.97
N PRO A 14 17.89 -13.94 -0.18
CA PRO A 14 19.22 -14.17 -0.72
C PRO A 14 20.24 -13.73 0.33
N GLN A 15 21.21 -14.60 0.59
CA GLN A 15 22.34 -14.24 1.44
C GLN A 15 23.12 -13.13 0.72
N SER A 16 23.15 -11.94 1.32
CA SER A 16 23.82 -10.77 0.78
C SER A 16 25.28 -11.11 0.44
N SER A 17 25.62 -11.14 -0.85
CA SER A 17 27.00 -11.25 -1.31
C SER A 17 27.72 -9.92 -1.04
N ASP A 18 28.58 -9.92 -0.03
CA ASP A 18 29.74 -9.04 0.16
C ASP A 18 29.58 -7.54 -0.22
N GLY A 19 28.76 -6.82 0.55
CA GLY A 19 29.15 -5.58 1.25
C GLY A 19 29.68 -4.33 0.53
N ARG A 20 29.82 -4.24 -0.81
CA ARG A 20 30.42 -3.01 -1.40
C ARG A 20 29.68 -2.29 -2.53
N ASP A 21 28.74 -2.92 -3.22
CA ASP A 21 27.88 -2.20 -4.16
C ASP A 21 26.45 -2.74 -4.05
N GLU A 22 25.61 -2.02 -3.33
CA GLU A 22 24.18 -2.30 -3.24
C GLU A 22 23.42 -1.16 -3.98
N PRO A 23 23.25 -1.24 -5.31
CA PRO A 23 22.61 -0.19 -6.11
C PRO A 23 21.22 0.21 -5.60
N TRP A 24 20.53 -0.75 -4.97
CA TRP A 24 19.22 -0.54 -4.37
C TRP A 24 19.27 0.42 -3.17
N LEU A 25 20.31 0.33 -2.32
CA LEU A 25 20.51 1.24 -1.18
C LEU A 25 20.71 2.67 -1.66
N ALA A 26 21.56 2.85 -2.68
CA ALA A 26 21.80 4.16 -3.28
C ALA A 26 20.51 4.75 -3.88
N ARG A 27 19.71 3.92 -4.57
CA ARG A 27 18.42 4.33 -5.13
C ARG A 27 17.43 4.77 -4.04
N LEU A 28 17.32 4.00 -2.95
CA LEU A 28 16.41 4.29 -1.85
C LEU A 28 16.83 5.54 -1.07
N ARG A 29 18.13 5.69 -0.76
CA ARG A 29 18.68 6.90 -0.13
C ARG A 29 18.49 8.14 -0.98
N ALA A 30 18.76 8.05 -2.28
CA ALA A 30 18.54 9.17 -3.19
C ALA A 30 17.06 9.58 -3.24
N ALA A 31 16.13 8.63 -3.12
CA ALA A 31 14.72 8.93 -2.97
C ALA A 31 14.41 9.65 -1.65
N ALA A 32 14.95 9.17 -0.52
CA ALA A 32 14.75 9.78 0.79
C ALA A 32 15.29 11.22 0.85
N VAL A 33 16.45 11.50 0.25
CA VAL A 33 17.02 12.85 0.18
C VAL A 33 16.14 13.81 -0.64
N ARG A 34 15.43 13.32 -1.65
CA ARG A 34 14.49 14.13 -2.45
C ARG A 34 13.12 14.27 -1.79
N HIS A 35 12.87 13.57 -0.70
CA HIS A 35 11.58 13.62 -0.03
C HIS A 35 11.35 15.01 0.60
N ALA A 36 10.09 15.46 0.60
CA ALA A 36 9.75 16.80 1.09
C ALA A 36 9.97 16.97 2.60
N ASP A 37 9.79 15.89 3.36
CA ASP A 37 10.08 15.82 4.79
C ASP A 37 11.53 15.36 5.03
N PRO A 38 12.42 16.22 5.58
CA PRO A 38 13.81 15.87 5.85
C PRO A 38 13.99 14.75 6.88
N SER A 39 13.03 14.56 7.79
CA SER A 39 13.12 13.54 8.85
C SER A 39 13.12 12.11 8.30
N VAL A 40 12.60 11.92 7.08
CA VAL A 40 12.54 10.62 6.40
C VAL A 40 13.93 10.03 6.20
N ASN A 41 14.94 10.86 5.95
CA ASN A 41 16.31 10.38 5.79
C ASN A 41 16.85 9.75 7.09
N ASP A 42 16.72 10.45 8.21
CA ASP A 42 17.23 9.99 9.50
C ASP A 42 16.49 8.75 10.00
N ARG A 43 15.16 8.71 9.80
CA ARG A 43 14.33 7.55 10.12
C ARG A 43 14.68 6.34 9.25
N LEU A 44 14.91 6.56 7.94
CA LEU A 44 15.37 5.52 7.04
C LEU A 44 16.74 4.96 7.45
N GLU A 45 17.71 5.82 7.75
CA GLU A 45 19.03 5.36 8.20
C GLU A 45 18.96 4.58 9.52
N THR A 46 18.08 5.01 10.45
CA THR A 46 17.80 4.25 11.68
C THR A 46 17.26 2.86 11.37
N CYS A 47 16.32 2.76 10.43
CA CYS A 47 15.77 1.48 9.96
C CYS A 47 16.84 0.59 9.30
N LEU A 48 17.68 1.17 8.44
CA LEU A 48 18.79 0.48 7.77
C LEU A 48 19.91 0.07 8.73
N GLY A 49 19.99 0.65 9.93
CA GLY A 49 20.92 0.20 10.98
C GLY A 49 20.65 -1.23 11.47
N GLN A 50 19.43 -1.74 11.25
CA GLN A 50 19.05 -3.10 11.62
C GLN A 50 19.28 -4.06 10.45
N ARG A 51 20.04 -5.14 10.69
CA ARG A 51 20.37 -6.13 9.65
C ARG A 51 19.13 -6.81 9.05
N GLU A 52 18.15 -7.15 9.89
CA GLU A 52 16.88 -7.77 9.44
C GLU A 52 16.15 -6.89 8.40
N ASN A 53 16.07 -5.59 8.64
CA ASN A 53 15.42 -4.66 7.71
C ASN A 53 16.20 -4.54 6.40
N ARG A 54 17.54 -4.52 6.46
CA ARG A 54 18.38 -4.53 5.24
C ARG A 54 18.19 -5.79 4.42
N ASP A 55 18.18 -6.95 5.05
CA ASP A 55 18.00 -8.23 4.37
C ASP A 55 16.60 -8.32 3.72
N LEU A 56 15.56 -7.86 4.43
CA LEU A 56 14.20 -7.75 3.89
C LEU A 56 14.13 -6.82 2.68
N LEU A 57 14.70 -5.62 2.78
CA LEU A 57 14.69 -4.65 1.69
C LEU A 57 15.51 -5.17 0.50
N ALA A 58 16.68 -5.76 0.73
CA ALA A 58 17.47 -6.39 -0.33
C ALA A 58 16.65 -7.46 -1.08
N ALA A 59 15.88 -8.29 -0.36
CA ALA A 59 14.99 -9.26 -0.97
C ALA A 59 13.87 -8.58 -1.80
N VAL A 60 13.23 -7.52 -1.28
CA VAL A 60 12.22 -6.75 -2.02
C VAL A 60 12.78 -6.23 -3.34
N PHE A 61 13.95 -5.58 -3.29
CA PHE A 61 14.58 -4.99 -4.48
C PHE A 61 15.12 -6.04 -5.45
N GLY A 62 15.41 -7.26 -4.97
CA GLY A 62 15.85 -8.38 -5.81
C GLY A 62 14.71 -9.13 -6.51
N PHE A 63 13.53 -9.23 -5.89
CA PHE A 63 12.45 -10.10 -6.40
C PHE A 63 11.19 -9.38 -6.85
N SER A 64 10.96 -8.13 -6.42
CA SER A 64 9.73 -7.40 -6.73
C SER A 64 10.01 -5.99 -7.23
N PRO A 65 10.16 -5.81 -8.56
CA PRO A 65 10.31 -4.49 -9.17
C PRO A 65 9.16 -3.53 -8.82
N PHE A 66 7.95 -4.06 -8.67
CA PHE A 66 6.78 -3.27 -8.28
C PHE A 66 6.90 -2.73 -6.84
N LEU A 67 7.27 -3.57 -5.87
CA LEU A 67 7.46 -3.10 -4.49
C LEU A 67 8.67 -2.16 -4.40
N ALA A 68 9.76 -2.46 -5.10
CA ALA A 68 10.91 -1.56 -5.19
C ALA A 68 10.53 -0.16 -5.71
N ASP A 69 9.63 -0.08 -6.70
CA ASP A 69 9.10 1.19 -7.19
C ASP A 69 8.24 1.90 -6.15
N CYS A 70 7.42 1.16 -5.41
CA CYS A 70 6.61 1.68 -4.31
C CYS A 70 7.50 2.32 -3.23
N LEU A 71 8.51 1.58 -2.74
CA LEU A 71 9.44 2.05 -1.71
C LEU A 71 10.31 3.22 -2.17
N THR A 72 10.62 3.30 -3.46
CA THR A 72 11.46 4.40 -3.97
C THR A 72 10.67 5.64 -4.35
N THR A 73 9.37 5.50 -4.59
CA THR A 73 8.50 6.68 -4.74
C THR A 73 8.14 7.27 -3.39
N ASP A 74 7.88 6.41 -2.39
CA ASP A 74 7.53 6.82 -1.03
C ASP A 74 8.47 6.16 -0.02
N PRO A 75 9.69 6.69 0.16
CA PRO A 75 10.69 6.11 1.06
C PRO A 75 10.28 6.18 2.54
N ALA A 76 9.35 7.06 2.91
CA ALA A 76 8.86 7.17 4.29
C ALA A 76 8.17 5.87 4.75
N ILE A 77 7.58 5.12 3.81
CA ILE A 77 6.86 3.88 4.11
C ILE A 77 7.75 2.82 4.78
N VAL A 78 9.05 2.83 4.50
CA VAL A 78 10.01 1.87 5.07
C VAL A 78 10.16 2.10 6.57
N ALA A 79 10.34 3.36 6.96
CA ALA A 79 10.42 3.74 8.37
C ALA A 79 9.06 3.59 9.07
N ASP A 80 7.97 4.02 8.42
CA ASP A 80 6.61 3.86 8.93
C ASP A 80 6.29 2.40 9.25
N PHE A 81 6.66 1.49 8.34
CA PHE A 81 6.45 0.06 8.54
C PHE A 81 7.25 -0.49 9.71
N ALA A 82 8.51 -0.07 9.87
CA ALA A 82 9.36 -0.50 10.97
C ALA A 82 8.84 0.01 12.34
N GLU A 83 8.30 1.23 12.38
CA GLU A 83 7.83 1.86 13.61
C GLU A 83 6.41 1.42 14.02
N ARG A 84 5.50 1.27 13.05
CA ARG A 84 4.05 1.11 13.30
C ARG A 84 3.49 -0.21 12.81
N GLY A 85 4.16 -0.88 11.88
CA GLY A 85 3.70 -2.10 11.23
C GLY A 85 2.65 -1.88 10.14
N ALA A 86 2.37 -2.93 9.37
CA ALA A 86 1.50 -2.86 8.20
C ALA A 86 0.03 -2.57 8.53
N ALA A 87 -0.52 -3.18 9.58
CA ALA A 87 -1.93 -3.02 9.93
C ALA A 87 -2.27 -1.54 10.20
N ALA A 88 -1.44 -0.84 10.97
CA ALA A 88 -1.64 0.58 11.26
C ALA A 88 -1.61 1.44 10.00
N ILE A 89 -0.69 1.16 9.07
CA ILE A 89 -0.61 1.86 7.79
C ILE A 89 -1.86 1.60 6.94
N VAL A 90 -2.34 0.35 6.90
CA VAL A 90 -3.56 0.01 6.15
C VAL A 90 -4.74 0.80 6.68
N GLU A 91 -4.99 0.79 8.00
CA GLU A 91 -6.10 1.56 8.57
C GLU A 91 -5.97 3.07 8.31
N GLU A 92 -4.77 3.63 8.44
CA GLU A 92 -4.52 5.05 8.18
C GLU A 92 -4.84 5.42 6.72
N GLU A 93 -4.40 4.61 5.77
CA GLU A 93 -4.62 4.88 4.35
C GLU A 93 -6.07 4.65 3.93
N LEU A 94 -6.79 3.68 4.53
CA LEU A 94 -8.23 3.51 4.31
C LEU A 94 -9.01 4.73 4.83
N ALA A 95 -8.71 5.19 6.04
CA ALA A 95 -9.30 6.41 6.59
C ALA A 95 -8.97 7.65 5.75
N ARG A 96 -7.75 7.71 5.18
CA ARG A 96 -7.35 8.77 4.25
C ARG A 96 -8.18 8.76 2.98
N ILE A 97 -8.50 7.57 2.44
CA ILE A 97 -9.39 7.43 1.27
C ILE A 97 -10.78 8.00 1.59
N ASP A 98 -11.34 7.64 2.74
CA ASP A 98 -12.69 8.07 3.15
C ASP A 98 -12.77 9.59 3.34
N ALA A 99 -11.65 10.23 3.70
CA ALA A 99 -11.54 11.68 3.86
C ALA A 99 -11.19 12.44 2.57
N LEU A 100 -10.99 11.77 1.43
CA LEU A 100 -10.68 12.45 0.17
C LEU A 100 -11.88 13.29 -0.29
N PRO A 101 -11.65 14.51 -0.79
CA PRO A 101 -12.75 15.33 -1.31
C PRO A 101 -13.36 14.70 -2.56
N PHE A 102 -14.65 14.93 -2.75
CA PHE A 102 -15.40 14.58 -3.96
C PHE A 102 -15.03 15.48 -5.17
N ASP A 103 -13.76 15.41 -5.54
CA ASP A 103 -13.11 16.06 -6.68
C ASP A 103 -12.12 15.09 -7.30
N ARG A 104 -12.39 14.68 -8.54
CA ARG A 104 -11.56 13.73 -9.29
C ARG A 104 -10.08 14.11 -9.34
N ASN A 105 -9.76 15.41 -9.40
CA ASN A 105 -8.38 15.88 -9.48
C ASN A 105 -7.59 15.63 -8.19
N ARG A 106 -8.29 15.52 -7.06
CA ARG A 106 -7.71 15.20 -5.74
C ARG A 106 -7.86 13.73 -5.39
N LEU A 107 -9.00 13.13 -5.73
CA LEU A 107 -9.30 11.72 -5.51
C LEU A 107 -8.29 10.81 -6.22
N LEU A 108 -8.10 10.96 -7.54
CA LEU A 108 -7.30 10.01 -8.30
C LEU A 108 -5.82 9.95 -7.85
N PRO A 109 -5.13 11.08 -7.59
CA PRO A 109 -3.81 11.05 -6.96
C PRO A 109 -3.83 10.41 -5.57
N GLY A 110 -4.83 10.72 -4.73
CA GLY A 110 -4.98 10.16 -3.40
C GLY A 110 -5.11 8.63 -3.41
N LEU A 111 -5.98 8.08 -4.27
CA LEU A 111 -6.14 6.63 -4.44
C LEU A 111 -4.86 5.96 -4.94
N ARG A 112 -4.10 6.61 -5.84
CA ARG A 112 -2.80 6.10 -6.29
C ARG A 112 -1.77 6.07 -5.17
N GLN A 113 -1.78 7.06 -4.28
CA GLN A 113 -0.91 7.09 -3.11
C GLN A 113 -1.30 5.98 -2.11
N ALA A 114 -2.57 5.88 -1.74
CA ALA A 114 -3.07 4.87 -0.81
C ALA A 114 -2.78 3.45 -1.33
N ARG A 115 -3.05 3.18 -2.61
CA ARG A 115 -2.72 1.88 -3.24
C ARG A 115 -1.24 1.54 -3.11
N ARG A 116 -0.36 2.50 -3.34
CA ARG A 116 1.09 2.30 -3.27
C ARG A 116 1.54 1.99 -1.84
N ARG A 117 1.08 2.78 -0.87
CA ARG A 117 1.42 2.65 0.55
C ARG A 117 0.89 1.35 1.13
N ILE A 118 -0.37 0.99 0.87
CA ILE A 118 -0.97 -0.28 1.29
C ILE A 118 -0.23 -1.46 0.64
N ALA A 119 0.02 -1.43 -0.68
CA ALA A 119 0.72 -2.51 -1.35
C ALA A 119 2.16 -2.70 -0.82
N ALA A 120 2.87 -1.60 -0.55
CA ALA A 120 4.20 -1.65 0.07
C ALA A 120 4.16 -2.25 1.48
N ALA A 121 3.28 -1.76 2.34
CA ALA A 121 3.17 -2.22 3.73
C ALA A 121 2.76 -3.70 3.81
N VAL A 122 1.75 -4.10 3.04
CA VAL A 122 1.27 -5.49 2.97
C VAL A 122 2.33 -6.40 2.36
N GLY A 123 2.99 -5.98 1.28
CA GLY A 123 4.07 -6.75 0.66
C GLY A 123 5.29 -6.93 1.56
N LEU A 124 5.64 -5.91 2.35
CA LEU A 124 6.69 -6.02 3.38
C LEU A 124 6.28 -6.98 4.50
N ALA A 125 5.02 -6.95 4.94
CA ALA A 125 4.52 -7.86 5.97
C ALA A 125 4.49 -9.31 5.49
N ASP A 126 4.06 -9.55 4.26
CA ASP A 126 4.04 -10.88 3.61
C ASP A 126 5.46 -11.47 3.54
N LEU A 127 6.42 -10.70 3.00
CA LEU A 127 7.81 -11.13 2.87
C LEU A 127 8.52 -11.30 4.23
N ALA A 128 8.13 -10.53 5.24
CA ALA A 128 8.62 -10.69 6.61
C ALA A 128 7.93 -11.84 7.37
N GLY A 129 6.95 -12.53 6.78
CA GLY A 129 6.16 -13.58 7.43
C GLY A 129 5.28 -13.07 8.57
N ARG A 130 4.97 -11.76 8.59
CA ARG A 130 4.17 -11.10 9.63
C ARG A 130 2.68 -11.10 9.31
N PHE A 131 2.32 -11.18 8.03
CA PHE A 131 0.95 -11.39 7.57
C PHE A 131 0.83 -12.80 6.98
N ASP A 132 -0.28 -13.47 7.26
CA ASP A 132 -0.70 -14.63 6.48
C ASP A 132 -1.41 -14.20 5.18
N LEU A 133 -1.70 -15.18 4.33
CA LEU A 133 -2.35 -14.94 3.04
C LEU A 133 -3.74 -14.29 3.19
N ASP A 134 -4.51 -14.64 4.23
CA ASP A 134 -5.84 -14.07 4.45
C ASP A 134 -5.73 -12.58 4.79
N GLN A 135 -4.79 -12.21 5.66
CA GLN A 135 -4.51 -10.82 6.03
C GLN A 135 -4.06 -10.00 4.82
N VAL A 136 -3.21 -10.56 3.96
CA VAL A 136 -2.80 -9.93 2.69
C VAL A 136 -4.03 -9.68 1.81
N THR A 137 -4.82 -10.71 1.53
CA THR A 137 -5.98 -10.59 0.64
C THR A 137 -7.04 -9.64 1.20
N ARG A 138 -7.33 -9.74 2.50
CA ARG A 138 -8.30 -8.87 3.18
C ARG A 138 -7.90 -7.40 3.12
N SER A 139 -6.62 -7.10 3.29
CA SER A 139 -6.12 -5.72 3.19
C SER A 139 -6.28 -5.16 1.77
N LEU A 140 -6.02 -5.97 0.75
CA LEU A 140 -6.19 -5.57 -0.65
C LEU A 140 -7.66 -5.46 -1.05
N SER A 141 -8.54 -6.34 -0.56
CA SER A 141 -9.98 -6.24 -0.79
C SER A 141 -10.56 -4.98 -0.14
N ARG A 142 -10.19 -4.69 1.11
CA ARG A 142 -10.63 -3.45 1.78
C ARG A 142 -10.18 -2.20 1.03
N LEU A 143 -8.94 -2.16 0.53
CA LEU A 143 -8.50 -1.07 -0.35
C LEU A 143 -9.41 -0.93 -1.58
N ALA A 144 -9.79 -2.03 -2.22
CA ALA A 144 -10.66 -2.00 -3.38
C ALA A 144 -12.09 -1.51 -3.02
N ASP A 145 -12.64 -1.94 -1.89
CA ASP A 145 -13.96 -1.52 -1.41
C ASP A 145 -14.00 -0.01 -1.15
N HIS A 146 -13.05 0.50 -0.34
CA HIS A 146 -12.97 1.93 -0.03
C HIS A 146 -12.70 2.78 -1.29
N ALA A 147 -11.87 2.30 -2.21
CA ALA A 147 -11.62 3.00 -3.47
C ALA A 147 -12.86 3.03 -4.38
N ALA A 148 -13.61 1.94 -4.47
CA ALA A 148 -14.84 1.88 -5.26
C ALA A 148 -15.91 2.83 -4.70
N GLU A 149 -16.07 2.84 -3.38
CA GLU A 149 -16.99 3.73 -2.67
C GLU A 149 -16.62 5.21 -2.90
N ALA A 150 -15.36 5.59 -2.70
CA ALA A 150 -14.91 6.97 -2.87
C ALA A 150 -15.05 7.46 -4.32
N VAL A 151 -14.83 6.57 -5.30
CA VAL A 151 -15.07 6.86 -6.72
C VAL A 151 -16.54 7.08 -7.00
N LEU A 152 -17.42 6.18 -6.55
CA LEU A 152 -18.86 6.30 -6.74
C LEU A 152 -19.38 7.60 -6.10
N ALA A 153 -18.99 7.89 -4.85
CA ALA A 153 -19.36 9.10 -4.14
C ALA A 153 -18.96 10.36 -4.94
N THR A 154 -17.75 10.38 -5.51
CA THR A 154 -17.26 11.50 -6.31
C THR A 154 -18.08 11.68 -7.60
N PHE A 155 -18.40 10.60 -8.31
CA PHE A 155 -19.24 10.68 -9.51
C PHE A 155 -20.64 11.21 -9.20
N LEU A 156 -21.25 10.71 -8.13
CA LEU A 156 -22.58 11.15 -7.68
C LEU A 156 -22.57 12.64 -7.29
N ALA A 157 -21.57 13.08 -6.53
CA ALA A 157 -21.41 14.49 -6.16
C ALA A 157 -21.18 15.40 -7.38
N GLU A 158 -20.40 14.96 -8.38
CA GLU A 158 -20.18 15.70 -9.63
C GLU A 158 -21.46 15.81 -10.47
N SER A 159 -22.24 14.73 -10.59
CA SER A 159 -23.53 14.74 -11.31
C SER A 159 -24.58 15.61 -10.61
N ALA A 160 -24.64 15.56 -9.27
CA ALA A 160 -25.53 16.42 -8.49
C ALA A 160 -25.19 17.91 -8.68
N LYS A 161 -23.90 18.27 -8.70
CA LYS A 161 -23.44 19.65 -8.99
C LYS A 161 -23.87 20.15 -10.38
N ARG A 162 -24.07 19.24 -11.34
CA ARG A 162 -24.56 19.57 -12.70
C ARG A 162 -26.09 19.62 -12.79
N GLY A 163 -26.80 19.25 -11.72
CA GLY A 163 -28.26 19.15 -11.71
C GLY A 163 -28.81 17.92 -12.44
N GLU A 164 -27.97 16.90 -12.67
CA GLU A 164 -28.38 15.66 -13.35
C GLU A 164 -29.17 14.72 -12.42
N ILE A 165 -28.88 14.78 -11.11
CA ILE A 165 -29.48 13.97 -10.06
C ILE A 165 -29.68 14.79 -8.77
N GLU A 166 -30.56 14.33 -7.91
CA GLU A 166 -30.70 14.81 -6.52
C GLU A 166 -30.11 13.77 -5.56
N LEU A 167 -29.33 14.24 -4.58
CA LEU A 167 -28.76 13.39 -3.53
C LEU A 167 -29.60 13.50 -2.26
N ALA A 168 -29.79 12.38 -1.57
CA ALA A 168 -30.43 12.36 -0.26
C ALA A 168 -29.54 13.04 0.82
N ASP A 169 -28.21 12.88 0.69
CA ASP A 169 -27.22 13.48 1.57
C ASP A 169 -25.99 13.89 0.75
N THR A 170 -25.61 15.17 0.82
CA THR A 170 -24.42 15.69 0.12
C THR A 170 -23.10 15.32 0.79
N GLU A 171 -23.11 15.01 2.09
CA GLU A 171 -21.92 14.55 2.82
C GLU A 171 -21.72 13.03 2.66
N GLN A 172 -22.80 12.29 2.36
CA GLN A 172 -22.76 10.85 2.07
C GLN A 172 -23.43 10.54 0.72
N PRO A 173 -22.79 10.87 -0.43
CA PRO A 173 -23.45 10.81 -1.74
C PRO A 173 -23.95 9.42 -2.15
N THR A 174 -23.34 8.35 -1.63
CA THR A 174 -23.70 6.96 -1.91
C THR A 174 -24.91 6.48 -1.11
N ARG A 175 -25.26 7.18 -0.03
CA ARG A 175 -26.41 6.84 0.80
C ARG A 175 -27.70 7.03 0.02
N ASP A 176 -28.51 5.97 -0.03
CA ASP A 176 -29.82 5.94 -0.70
C ASP A 176 -29.77 6.37 -2.19
N CYS A 177 -28.61 6.24 -2.86
CA CYS A 177 -28.43 6.66 -4.26
C CYS A 177 -28.99 5.67 -5.29
N GLY A 178 -29.39 4.46 -4.85
CA GLY A 178 -29.93 3.42 -5.73
C GLY A 178 -28.90 2.72 -6.63
N ILE A 179 -27.61 3.03 -6.49
CA ILE A 179 -26.51 2.39 -7.23
C ILE A 179 -25.75 1.45 -6.29
N PHE A 180 -25.37 0.28 -6.78
CA PHE A 180 -24.47 -0.64 -6.09
C PHE A 180 -23.41 -1.18 -7.06
N ILE A 181 -22.22 -1.46 -6.53
CA ILE A 181 -21.10 -2.03 -7.28
C ILE A 181 -20.92 -3.48 -6.83
N VAL A 182 -20.83 -4.41 -7.79
CA VAL A 182 -20.56 -5.82 -7.50
C VAL A 182 -19.14 -6.16 -7.94
N GLY A 183 -18.26 -6.41 -6.97
CA GLY A 183 -16.95 -7.00 -7.21
C GLY A 183 -17.08 -8.47 -7.61
N MET A 184 -16.50 -8.86 -8.73
CA MET A 184 -16.55 -10.24 -9.23
C MET A 184 -15.13 -10.84 -9.29
N GLY A 185 -15.00 -12.16 -9.10
CA GLY A 185 -13.72 -12.87 -9.18
C GLY A 185 -12.97 -12.86 -7.85
N LYS A 186 -11.65 -12.61 -7.84
CA LYS A 186 -10.82 -12.63 -6.61
C LYS A 186 -11.17 -11.54 -5.58
N LEU A 187 -12.04 -10.61 -5.96
CA LEU A 187 -12.54 -9.54 -5.10
C LEU A 187 -13.88 -9.90 -4.43
N GLY A 188 -14.62 -10.86 -5.00
CA GLY A 188 -15.94 -11.29 -4.49
C GLY A 188 -15.89 -12.53 -3.61
#